data_AF-A0A942VSJ7-F1
#
_entry.id   AF-A0A942VSJ7-F1
#
_cell.length_a   1.000
_cell.length_b   1.000
_cell.length_c   1.000
_cell.angle_alpha   90.00
_cell.angle_beta   90.00
_cell.angle_gamma   90.00
#
_symmetry.space_group_name_H-M   'P 1'
#
loop_
_entity.id
_entity.type
_entity.pdbx_description
1 polymer ?
#
loop_
_entity_poly.entity_id
_entity_poly.type
_entity_poly.pdbx_seq_one_letter_code
_entity_poly.pdbx_strand_id
1 'polypeptide(L)' 'MEVHRIINNIFKVLLNLLLFMMAGVAIMNVFMSNCTTGEICYQLLIAILCIATIFCKKYRYIGLSIILVLMFIAYLVTK' A
#
# COMPACT_ATOMS: atom_id res chain seq x y z
N MET A 1 -24.37 1.73 19.38
CA MET A 1 -23.66 2.59 18.41
C MET A 1 -22.17 2.80 18.72
N GLU A 2 -21.67 2.48 19.93
CA GLU A 2 -20.24 2.65 20.26
C GLU A 2 -19.34 1.55 19.72
N VAL A 3 -19.82 0.29 19.72
CA VAL A 3 -19.07 -0.87 19.22
C VAL A 3 -18.64 -0.68 17.76
N HIS A 4 -19.51 -0.13 16.91
CA HIS A 4 -19.17 0.20 15.51
C HIS A 4 -18.07 1.25 15.38
N ARG A 5 -18.02 2.25 16.29
CA ARG A 5 -16.92 3.24 16.31
C ARG A 5 -15.61 2.59 16.74
N ILE A 6 -15.64 1.73 17.75
CA ILE A 6 -14.45 1.02 18.25
C ILE A 6 -13.87 0.11 17.16
N ILE A 7 -14.72 -0.70 16.51
CA ILE A 7 -14.31 -1.57 15.40
C ILE A 7 -13.67 -0.75 14.27
N ASN A 8 -14.30 0.37 13.87
CA ASN A 8 -13.76 1.22 12.81
C ASN A 8 -12.40 1.85 13.19
N ASN A 9 -12.22 2.20 14.45
CA ASN A 9 -10.97 2.79 14.92
C ASN A 9 -9.84 1.75 14.95
N ILE A 10 -10.13 0.52 15.43
CA ILE A 10 -9.20 -0.61 15.38
C ILE A 10 -8.82 -0.93 13.93
N PHE A 11 -9.81 -1.00 13.03
CA PHE A 11 -9.58 -1.27 11.62
C PHE A 11 -8.69 -0.19 10.97
N LYS A 12 -8.88 1.08 11.33
CA LYS A 12 -7.99 2.17 10.90
C LYS A 12 -6.55 2.01 11.39
N VAL A 13 -6.34 1.56 12.63
CA VAL A 13 -4.97 1.34 13.13
C VAL A 13 -4.34 0.18 12.35
N LEU A 14 -5.06 -0.93 12.25
CA LEU A 14 -4.59 -2.16 11.62
C LEU A 14 -4.25 -1.95 10.14
N LEU A 15 -5.10 -1.22 9.42
CA LEU A 15 -4.89 -0.89 8.01
C LEU A 15 -3.71 0.08 7.80
N ASN A 16 -3.38 0.95 8.77
CA ASN A 16 -2.21 1.83 8.67
C ASN A 16 -0.93 1.04 8.89
N LEU A 17 -0.94 0.09 9.83
CA LEU A 17 0.16 -0.83 10.08
C LEU A 17 0.48 -1.64 8.82
N LEU A 18 -0.56 -2.13 8.14
CA LEU A 18 -0.44 -2.95 6.93
C LEU A 18 0.14 -2.14 5.75
N LEU A 19 -0.32 -0.90 5.56
CA LEU A 19 0.25 0.02 4.56
C LEU A 19 1.73 0.35 4.85
N PHE A 20 2.09 0.48 6.13
CA PHE A 20 3.47 0.74 6.52
C PHE A 20 4.38 -0.44 6.22
N MET A 21 3.94 -1.67 6.51
CA MET A 21 4.67 -2.89 6.14
C MET A 21 4.82 -3.02 4.62
N MET A 22 3.76 -2.78 3.84
CA MET A 22 3.83 -2.85 2.37
C MET A 22 4.78 -1.82 1.78
N ALA A 23 4.77 -0.58 2.29
CA ALA A 23 5.73 0.44 1.88
C ALA A 23 7.18 0.03 2.22
N GLY A 24 7.40 -0.50 3.42
CA GLY A 24 8.73 -0.98 3.83
C GLY A 24 9.24 -2.12 2.95
N VAL A 25 8.39 -3.12 2.65
CA VAL A 25 8.74 -4.23 1.76
C VAL A 25 9.03 -3.71 0.35
N ALA A 26 8.22 -2.82 -0.20
CA ALA A 26 8.44 -2.24 -1.52
C ALA A 26 9.80 -1.50 -1.61
N ILE A 27 10.15 -0.74 -0.58
CA ILE A 27 11.45 -0.04 -0.51
C ILE A 27 12.60 -1.04 -0.40
N MET A 28 12.51 -2.04 0.48
CA MET A 28 13.55 -3.07 0.62
C MET A 28 13.77 -3.83 -0.69
N ASN A 29 12.71 -4.11 -1.44
CA ASN A 29 12.79 -4.81 -2.71
C ASN A 29 13.52 -3.98 -3.79
N VAL A 30 13.39 -2.65 -3.78
CA VAL A 30 14.16 -1.75 -4.66
C VAL A 30 15.66 -1.81 -4.36
N PHE A 31 16.05 -1.92 -3.09
CA PHE A 31 17.45 -1.92 -2.68
C PHE A 31 18.13 -3.29 -2.74
N MET A 32 17.36 -4.37 -2.63
CA MET A 32 17.89 -5.73 -2.40
C MET A 32 17.77 -6.65 -3.62
N SER A 33 16.92 -6.33 -4.60
CA SER A 33 16.72 -7.13 -5.80
C SER A 33 17.42 -6.51 -7.02
N ASN A 34 18.00 -7.34 -7.89
CA ASN A 34 18.42 -6.94 -9.24
C ASN A 34 17.17 -6.76 -10.13
N CYS A 35 16.29 -5.85 -9.74
CA CYS A 35 15.04 -5.57 -10.44
C CYS A 35 15.29 -4.82 -11.74
N THR A 36 14.48 -5.12 -12.75
CA THR A 36 14.46 -4.33 -13.99
C THR A 36 13.94 -2.92 -13.70
N THR A 37 14.34 -1.93 -14.50
CA THR A 37 13.95 -0.51 -14.31
C THR A 37 12.43 -0.33 -14.22
N GLY A 38 11.65 -1.18 -14.88
CA GLY A 38 10.19 -1.20 -14.80
C GLY A 38 9.68 -1.58 -13.41
N GLU A 39 10.19 -2.65 -12.82
CA GLU A 39 9.77 -3.16 -11.50
C GLU A 39 10.09 -2.17 -10.37
N ILE A 40 11.25 -1.51 -10.44
CA ILE A 40 11.66 -0.47 -9.49
C ILE A 40 10.66 0.69 -9.51
N CYS A 41 10.22 1.09 -10.72
CA CYS A 41 9.25 2.17 -10.90
C CYS A 41 7.89 1.82 -10.29
N TYR A 42 7.41 0.58 -10.48
CA TYR A 42 6.18 0.09 -9.84
C TYR A 42 6.29 0.04 -8.32
N GLN A 43 7.41 -0.44 -7.78
CA GLN A 43 7.62 -0.52 -6.33
C GLN A 43 7.68 0.87 -5.68
N LEU A 44 8.32 1.84 -6.33
CA LEU A 44 8.33 3.24 -5.88
C LEU A 44 6.92 3.86 -5.92
N LEU A 45 6.16 3.63 -6.99
CA LEU A 45 4.76 4.06 -7.09
C LEU A 45 3.93 3.49 -5.94
N ILE A 46 4.03 2.18 -5.67
CA ILE A 46 3.32 1.52 -4.58
C ILE A 46 3.71 2.12 -3.23
N ALA A 47 5.00 2.37 -2.97
CA ALA A 47 5.47 2.98 -1.73
C ALA A 47 4.89 4.39 -1.53
N ILE A 48 4.93 5.24 -2.56
CA ILE A 48 4.38 6.61 -2.52
C ILE A 48 2.87 6.58 -2.28
N LEU A 49 2.14 5.69 -2.97
CA LEU A 49 0.70 5.52 -2.78
C LEU A 49 0.35 5.00 -1.39
N CYS A 50 1.13 4.08 -0.82
CA CYS A 50 0.95 3.61 0.55
C CYS A 50 1.09 4.76 1.56
N ILE A 51 2.13 5.58 1.42
CA ILE A 51 2.37 6.74 2.29
C ILE A 51 1.27 7.80 2.13
N ALA A 52 0.87 8.10 0.89
CA ALA A 52 -0.22 9.02 0.59
C ALA A 52 -1.55 8.52 1.19
N THR A 53 -1.81 7.21 1.15
CA THR A 53 -3.02 6.60 1.71
C THR A 53 -3.04 6.67 3.23
N ILE A 54 -1.88 6.60 3.90
CA ILE A 54 -1.76 6.81 5.36
C ILE A 54 -2.11 8.25 5.75
N PHE A 55 -1.65 9.25 4.98
CA PHE A 55 -1.95 10.66 5.23
C PHE A 55 -3.39 11.06 4.88
N CYS A 56 -3.94 10.55 3.79
CA CYS A 56 -5.28 10.87 3.30
C CYS A 56 -6.39 10.11 4.05
N LYS A 57 -6.65 10.49 5.31
CA LYS A 57 -7.69 9.87 6.17
C LYS A 57 -9.09 9.79 5.55
N LYS A 58 -9.46 10.75 4.69
CA LYS A 58 -10.78 10.82 4.03
C LYS A 58 -10.92 9.82 2.86
N TYR A 59 -9.81 9.50 2.20
CA TYR A 59 -9.79 8.67 0.98
C TYR A 59 -9.10 7.32 1.20
N ARG A 60 -8.91 6.89 2.45
CA ARG A 60 -8.16 5.67 2.78
C ARG A 60 -8.60 4.42 2.04
N TYR A 61 -9.92 4.20 1.94
CA TYR A 61 -10.46 3.03 1.24
C TYR A 61 -10.26 3.12 -0.28
N ILE A 62 -10.33 4.32 -0.85
CA ILE A 62 -10.11 4.57 -2.28
C ILE A 62 -8.61 4.43 -2.62
N GLY A 63 -7.72 4.93 -1.76
CA GLY A 63 -6.28 4.71 -1.90
C GLY A 63 -5.92 3.23 -1.81
N LEU A 64 -6.57 2.49 -0.90
CA LEU A 64 -6.35 1.05 -0.76
C LEU A 64 -6.75 0.27 -2.01
N SER A 65 -7.90 0.58 -2.61
CA SER A 65 -8.35 -0.09 -3.83
C SER A 65 -7.42 0.21 -5.00
N ILE A 66 -6.87 1.44 -5.10
CA ILE A 66 -5.88 1.78 -6.13
C ILE A 66 -4.58 0.98 -5.93
N ILE A 67 -4.09 0.85 -4.68
CA ILE A 67 -2.90 0.04 -4.37
C ILE A 67 -3.10 -1.42 -4.75
N LEU A 68 -4.27 -2.00 -4.44
CA LEU A 68 -4.60 -3.38 -4.79
C LEU A 68 -4.64 -3.60 -6.31
N VAL A 69 -5.23 -2.67 -7.05
CA VAL A 69 -5.27 -2.72 -8.52
C VAL A 69 -3.85 -2.63 -9.10
N LEU A 70 -3.01 -1.74 -8.59
CA LEU A 70 -1.61 -1.62 -9.01
C LEU A 70 -0.81 -2.89 -8.74
N MET A 71 -0.97 -3.51 -7.57
CA MET A 71 -0.36 -4.82 -7.27
C MET A 71 -0.84 -5.90 -8.23
N PHE A 72 -2.12 -5.91 -8.58
CA PHE A 72 -2.69 -6.89 -9.50
C PHE A 72 -2.15 -6.71 -10.93
N ILE A 73 -2.05 -5.46 -11.40
CA ILE A 73 -1.46 -5.15 -12.70
C ILE A 73 0.03 -5.51 -12.71
N ALA A 74 0.79 -5.14 -11.67
CA ALA A 74 2.19 -5.51 -11.56
C ALA A 74 2.37 -7.03 -11.61
N TYR A 75 1.57 -7.78 -10.85
CA TYR A 75 1.62 -9.25 -10.87
C TYR A 75 1.27 -9.85 -12.24
N LEU A 76 0.31 -9.27 -12.97
CA LEU A 76 -0.04 -9.69 -14.34
C LEU A 76 1.04 -9.36 -15.37
N VAL A 77 1.75 -8.24 -15.20
CA VAL A 77 2.78 -7.77 -16.15
C VAL A 77 4.12 -8.47 -15.92
N THR A 78 4.44 -8.85 -14.67
CA THR A 78 5.68 -9.56 -14.32
C THR A 78 5.64 -11.06 -14.65
N LYS A 79 4.48 -11.59 -15.06
CA LYS A 79 4.28 -13.02 -15.37
C LYS A 79 4.06 -13.24 -16.85
#